data_AF-A0A8I2YKV4-F1
#
_entry.id   AF-A0A8I2YKV4-F1
#
_cell.length_a   1.000
_cell.length_b   1.000
_cell.length_c   1.000
_cell.angle_alpha   90.00
_cell.angle_beta   90.00
_cell.angle_gamma   90.00
#
_symmetry.space_group_name_H-M   'P 1'
#
loop_
_entity.id
_entity.type
_entity.pdbx_description
1 polymer ?
#
loop_
_entity_poly.entity_id
_entity_poly.type
_entity_poly.pdbx_seq_one_letter_code
_entity_poly.pdbx_strand_id
1 'polypeptide(L)'
;MASSSSHHDQSVSVELPHDFKTRFHPHSNCPPLFQYQNDFGHRDIHDLAPDAQPWHLFAEEGDYQFAEIALQAGLNMSQANSLLTLISRISQGMAKVTLRNEVDL
;
A
#
# COMPACT_ATOMS: atom_id res chain seq x y z
N MET A 1 -34.82 -57.67 0.97
CA MET A 1 -33.72 -56.77 0.53
C MET A 1 -34.33 -55.40 0.32
N ALA A 2 -34.15 -54.49 1.27
CA ALA A 2 -34.70 -53.14 1.20
C ALA A 2 -33.70 -52.26 0.42
N SER A 3 -34.12 -51.75 -0.72
CA SER A 3 -33.33 -50.81 -1.52
C SER A 3 -33.46 -49.41 -0.92
N SER A 4 -32.44 -48.96 -0.20
CA SER A 4 -32.31 -47.57 0.25
C SER A 4 -32.03 -46.69 -0.96
N SER A 5 -32.99 -45.84 -1.33
CA SER A 5 -32.79 -44.81 -2.35
C SER A 5 -31.99 -43.67 -1.74
N SER A 6 -30.75 -43.52 -2.17
CA SER A 6 -29.85 -42.45 -1.73
C SER A 6 -30.29 -41.15 -2.37
N HIS A 7 -30.76 -40.19 -1.56
CA HIS A 7 -31.01 -38.83 -2.00
C HIS A 7 -29.67 -38.21 -2.42
N HIS A 8 -29.48 -38.09 -3.73
CA HIS A 8 -28.40 -37.30 -4.31
C HIS A 8 -28.72 -35.84 -4.05
N ASP A 9 -28.12 -35.29 -3.00
CA ASP A 9 -28.13 -33.86 -2.70
C ASP A 9 -27.32 -33.17 -3.81
N GLN A 10 -28.02 -32.80 -4.88
CA GLN A 10 -27.47 -32.11 -6.02
C GLN A 10 -27.29 -30.65 -5.59
N SER A 11 -26.11 -30.32 -5.07
CA SER A 11 -25.71 -28.95 -4.79
C SER A 11 -25.71 -28.17 -6.11
N VAL A 12 -26.80 -27.44 -6.37
CA VAL A 12 -26.90 -26.49 -7.47
C VAL A 12 -25.91 -25.36 -7.15
N SER A 13 -24.73 -25.39 -7.80
CA SER A 13 -23.82 -24.25 -7.82
C SER A 13 -24.52 -23.12 -8.57
N VAL A 14 -25.13 -22.21 -7.82
CA VAL A 14 -25.61 -20.94 -8.37
C VAL A 14 -24.38 -20.15 -8.76
N GLU A 15 -24.04 -20.11 -10.06
CA GLU A 15 -23.05 -19.17 -10.59
C GLU A 15 -23.54 -17.75 -10.27
N LEU A 16 -22.93 -17.12 -9.26
CA LEU A 16 -23.18 -15.71 -8.98
C LEU A 16 -22.65 -14.88 -10.17
N PRO A 17 -23.33 -13.79 -10.58
CA PRO A 17 -22.79 -12.89 -11.58
C PRO A 17 -21.47 -12.28 -11.10
N HIS A 18 -20.47 -12.22 -11.98
CA HIS A 18 -19.20 -11.54 -11.71
C HIS A 18 -19.43 -10.04 -11.45
N ASP A 19 -18.67 -9.47 -10.52
CA ASP A 19 -18.87 -8.09 -10.04
C ASP A 19 -18.36 -7.04 -11.04
N PHE A 20 -17.26 -7.31 -11.75
CA PHE A 20 -16.71 -6.39 -12.73
C PHE A 20 -15.86 -7.06 -13.82
N LYS A 21 -15.61 -6.30 -14.91
CA LYS A 21 -14.84 -6.72 -16.08
C LYS A 21 -13.59 -5.86 -16.28
N THR A 22 -12.42 -6.48 -16.32
CA THR A 22 -11.16 -5.83 -16.70
C THR A 22 -10.93 -6.00 -18.21
N ARG A 23 -10.70 -4.89 -18.92
CA ARG A 23 -10.32 -4.89 -20.34
C ARG A 23 -8.87 -4.44 -20.48
N PHE A 24 -8.10 -5.17 -21.29
CA PHE A 24 -6.72 -4.83 -21.58
C PHE A 24 -6.57 -4.01 -22.86
N HIS A 25 -5.37 -3.46 -23.06
CA HIS A 25 -5.01 -2.75 -24.27
C HIS A 25 -5.12 -3.67 -25.51
N PRO A 26 -5.61 -3.21 -26.67
CA PRO A 26 -5.81 -4.06 -27.85
C PRO A 26 -4.57 -4.82 -28.33
N HIS A 27 -3.37 -4.29 -28.07
CA HIS A 27 -2.10 -4.91 -28.45
C HIS A 27 -1.51 -5.87 -27.41
N SER A 28 -2.16 -6.06 -26.25
CA SER A 28 -1.63 -6.98 -25.23
C SER A 28 -1.93 -8.46 -25.54
N ASN A 29 -2.81 -8.74 -26.51
CA ASN A 29 -3.34 -10.08 -26.81
C ASN A 29 -3.93 -10.80 -25.59
N CYS A 30 -4.32 -10.06 -24.55
CA CYS A 30 -4.93 -10.63 -23.35
C CYS A 30 -6.46 -10.59 -23.47
N PRO A 31 -7.16 -11.71 -23.20
CA PRO A 31 -8.61 -11.72 -23.15
C PRO A 31 -9.12 -10.91 -21.94
N PRO A 32 -10.33 -10.34 -22.00
CA PRO A 32 -10.93 -9.68 -20.85
C PRO A 32 -11.13 -10.63 -19.66
N LEU A 33 -10.94 -10.12 -18.43
CA LEU A 33 -11.18 -10.87 -17.19
C LEU A 33 -12.51 -10.46 -16.57
N PHE A 34 -13.20 -11.43 -15.96
CA PHE A 34 -14.39 -11.23 -15.14
C PHE A 34 -14.06 -11.73 -13.74
N GLN A 35 -14.25 -10.90 -12.73
CA GLN A 35 -13.71 -11.15 -11.39
C GLN A 35 -14.69 -10.66 -10.32
N TYR A 36 -14.53 -11.15 -9.08
CA TYR A 36 -15.32 -10.73 -7.93
C TYR A 36 -14.56 -9.71 -7.10
N GLN A 37 -15.26 -8.78 -6.47
CA GLN A 37 -14.64 -7.78 -5.59
C GLN A 37 -13.93 -8.43 -4.40
N ASN A 38 -14.45 -9.56 -3.91
CA ASN A 38 -13.82 -10.32 -2.83
C ASN A 38 -12.43 -10.86 -3.19
N ASP A 39 -12.13 -11.05 -4.48
CA ASP A 39 -10.78 -11.43 -4.94
C ASP A 39 -9.76 -10.29 -4.72
N PHE A 40 -10.23 -9.05 -4.53
CA PHE A 40 -9.44 -7.83 -4.37
C PHE A 40 -9.52 -7.24 -2.96
N GLY A 41 -9.84 -8.06 -1.96
CA GLY A 41 -9.88 -7.63 -0.57
C GLY A 41 -8.55 -7.05 -0.07
N HIS A 42 -8.62 -6.25 0.99
CA HIS A 42 -7.43 -5.83 1.73
C HIS A 42 -6.71 -7.08 2.25
N ARG A 43 -5.54 -7.37 1.67
CA ARG A 43 -4.54 -8.16 2.39
C ARG A 43 -4.10 -7.30 3.57
N ASP A 44 -4.15 -7.85 4.78
CA ASP A 44 -3.53 -7.20 5.93
C ASP A 44 -2.06 -6.98 5.57
N ILE A 45 -1.69 -5.70 5.39
CA ILE A 45 -0.31 -5.33 4.98
C ILE A 45 0.71 -5.80 6.04
N HIS A 46 0.23 -6.09 7.26
CA HIS A 46 0.99 -6.68 8.34
C HIS A 46 1.55 -8.09 8.04
N ASP A 47 0.97 -8.83 7.08
CA ASP A 47 1.44 -10.18 6.70
C ASP A 47 2.50 -10.16 5.58
N LEU A 48 2.79 -8.99 5.01
CA LEU A 48 3.87 -8.84 4.04
C LEU A 48 5.19 -8.67 4.79
N ALA A 49 6.20 -9.45 4.40
CA ALA A 49 7.56 -9.20 4.86
C ALA A 49 7.92 -7.73 4.56
N PRO A 50 8.49 -6.98 5.52
CA PRO A 50 8.94 -5.62 5.27
C PRO A 50 9.85 -5.58 4.04
N ASP A 51 9.63 -4.61 3.16
CA ASP A 51 10.53 -4.38 2.03
C ASP A 51 11.93 -4.12 2.58
N ALA A 52 12.92 -4.84 2.06
CA ALA A 52 14.31 -4.67 2.46
C ALA A 52 14.88 -3.32 1.99
N GLN A 53 14.28 -2.72 0.95
CA GLN A 53 14.73 -1.44 0.37
C GLN A 53 13.52 -0.56 -0.01
N PRO A 54 12.77 -0.03 0.98
CA PRO A 54 11.60 0.81 0.71
C PRO A 54 11.97 2.13 0.00
N TRP A 55 13.25 2.52 0.03
CA TRP A 55 13.77 3.73 -0.62
C TRP A 55 14.11 3.56 -2.11
N HIS A 56 13.95 2.38 -2.73
CA HIS A 56 14.39 2.14 -4.11
C HIS A 56 13.71 3.04 -5.18
N LEU A 57 12.57 3.65 -4.83
CA LEU A 57 11.86 4.63 -5.67
C LEU A 57 12.35 6.07 -5.49
N PHE A 58 13.18 6.32 -4.47
CA PHE A 58 13.74 7.63 -4.15
C PHE A 58 15.15 7.76 -4.73
N ALA A 59 15.59 9.00 -4.94
CA ALA A 59 16.94 9.27 -5.43
C ALA A 59 18.00 8.88 -4.39
N GLU A 60 17.72 9.16 -3.12
CA GLU A 60 18.60 8.88 -1.99
C GLU A 60 17.81 8.36 -0.78
N GLU A 61 18.46 7.57 0.08
CA GLU A 61 17.85 7.05 1.31
C GLU A 61 17.38 8.19 2.23
N GLY A 62 18.12 9.31 2.26
CA GLY A 62 17.75 10.50 3.04
C GLY A 62 16.42 11.14 2.60
N ASP A 63 16.10 11.08 1.31
CA ASP A 63 14.82 11.59 0.80
C ASP A 63 13.65 10.71 1.23
N TYR A 64 13.86 9.39 1.24
CA TYR A 64 12.91 8.43 1.77
C TYR A 64 12.65 8.67 3.27
N GLN A 65 13.71 8.77 4.08
CA GLN A 65 13.59 9.00 5.52
C GLN A 65 12.86 10.31 5.83
N PHE A 66 13.16 11.38 5.08
CA PHE A 66 12.45 12.65 5.23
C PHE A 66 10.97 12.51 4.87
N ALA A 67 10.64 11.87 3.75
CA ALA A 67 9.27 11.67 3.30
C ALA A 67 8.46 10.79 4.28
N GLU A 68 9.08 9.74 4.83
CA GLU A 68 8.48 8.86 5.82
C GLU A 68 8.13 9.62 7.11
N ILE A 69 9.05 10.43 7.64
CA ILE A 69 8.80 11.29 8.81
C ILE A 69 7.68 12.30 8.51
N ALA A 70 7.71 12.93 7.34
CA ALA A 70 6.70 13.90 6.94
C ALA A 70 5.30 13.27 6.85
N LEU A 71 5.22 12.05 6.31
CA LEU A 71 3.98 11.28 6.25
C LEU A 71 3.48 10.90 7.64
N GLN A 72 4.34 10.34 8.49
CA GLN A 72 4.00 9.93 9.85
C GLN A 72 3.54 11.12 10.71
N ALA A 73 4.17 12.28 10.55
CA ALA A 73 3.78 13.51 11.25
C ALA A 73 2.61 14.26 10.60
N GLY A 74 2.09 13.78 9.47
CA GLY A 74 0.97 14.42 8.75
C GLY A 74 1.29 15.82 8.22
N LEU A 75 2.54 16.06 7.82
CA LEU A 75 2.97 17.36 7.33
C LEU A 75 2.33 17.70 5.99
N ASN A 76 1.84 18.93 5.85
CA ASN A 76 1.43 19.44 4.56
C ASN A 76 2.63 19.93 3.74
N MET A 77 2.39 20.23 2.46
CA MET A 77 3.42 20.70 1.52
C MET A 77 4.19 21.93 2.02
N SER A 78 3.51 22.90 2.63
CA SER A 78 4.15 24.12 3.15
C SER A 78 5.09 23.82 4.32
N GLN A 79 4.68 22.94 5.24
CA GLN A 79 5.50 22.50 6.37
C GLN A 79 6.71 21.70 5.90
N ALA A 80 6.52 20.74 4.99
CA ALA A 80 7.60 19.96 4.42
C ALA A 80 8.65 20.85 3.73
N ASN A 81 8.22 21.79 2.88
CA ASN A 81 9.12 22.73 2.21
C ASN A 81 9.88 23.64 3.20
N SER A 82 9.22 24.07 4.28
CA SER A 82 9.84 24.88 5.32
C SER A 82 10.94 24.10 6.06
N LEU A 83 10.71 22.81 6.33
CA LEU A 83 11.71 21.93 6.95
C LEU A 83 12.89 21.66 6.00
N LEU A 84 12.66 21.37 4.72
CA LEU A 84 13.73 21.21 3.73
C LEU A 84 14.60 22.47 3.65
N THR A 85 13.98 23.65 3.66
CA THR A 85 14.69 24.93 3.70
C THR A 85 15.54 25.07 4.96
N LEU A 86 15.01 24.69 6.13
CA LEU A 86 15.75 24.71 7.38
C LEU A 86 16.95 23.75 7.34
N ILE A 87 16.76 22.52 6.87
CA ILE A 87 17.82 21.50 6.71
C ILE A 87 18.94 22.04 5.80
N SER A 88 18.58 22.64 4.67
CA SER A 88 19.54 23.27 3.75
C SER A 88 20.34 24.39 4.41
N ARG A 89 19.68 25.25 5.22
CA ARG A 89 20.38 26.30 5.97
C ARG A 89 21.32 25.74 7.04
N ILE A 90 20.94 24.64 7.68
CA ILE A 90 21.79 23.96 8.67
C ILE A 90 23.02 23.35 8.00
N SER A 91 22.86 22.65 6.87
CA SER A 91 23.98 22.04 6.15
C SER A 91 24.97 23.08 5.61
N GLN A 92 24.48 24.29 5.32
CA GLN A 92 25.29 25.45 4.93
C GLN A 92 25.91 26.20 6.12
N GLY A 93 25.65 25.77 7.36
CA GLY A 93 26.16 26.43 8.58
C GLY A 93 25.48 27.75 8.94
N MET A 94 24.38 28.10 8.28
CA MET A 94 23.62 29.34 8.51
C MET A 94 22.56 29.22 9.61
N ALA A 95 22.32 28.02 10.13
CA ALA A 95 21.40 27.77 11.23
C ALA A 95 21.90 26.61 12.09
N LYS A 96 21.42 26.55 13.34
CA LYS A 96 21.71 25.47 14.28
C LYS A 96 20.44 25.09 15.02
N VAL A 97 20.09 23.81 15.03
CA VAL A 97 19.02 23.29 15.90
C VAL A 97 19.58 23.14 17.31
N THR A 98 18.95 23.83 18.27
CA THR A 98 19.29 23.74 19.70
C THR A 98 18.25 22.96 20.49
N LEU A 99 17.07 22.73 19.90
CA LEU A 99 16.00 21.92 20.49
C LEU A 99 16.49 20.49 20.67
N ARG A 100 16.17 19.90 21.82
CA ARG A 100 16.41 18.50 22.12
C ARG A 100 15.08 17.84 22.44
N ASN A 101 14.94 16.57 22.09
CA ASN A 101 13.82 15.77 22.56
C ASN A 101 14.10 15.40 24.02
N GLU A 102 13.32 15.96 24.95
CA GLU A 102 13.37 15.63 26.37
C GLU A 102 12.56 14.34 26.57
N VAL A 103 13.14 13.18 26.22
CA VAL A 103 12.54 11.88 26.52
C VAL A 103 12.92 11.50 27.95
N ASP A 104 12.34 12.19 28.92
CA ASP A 104 12.46 11.90 30.35
C ASP A 104 11.19 12.36 31.09
N LEU A 105 10.02 11.87 30.67
CA LEU A 105 8.78 11.85 31.48
C LEU A 105 7.93 10.63 31.13
#